data_AF-A0A1G0MAJ4-F1
#
_entry.id   AF-A0A1G0MAJ4-F1
#
_cell.length_a   1.000
_cell.length_b   1.000
_cell.length_c   1.000
_cell.angle_alpha   90.00
_cell.angle_beta   90.00
_cell.angle_gamma   90.00
#
_symmetry.space_group_name_H-M   'P 1'
#
loop_
_entity.id
_entity.type
_entity.pdbx_description
1 polymer ?
#
loop_
_entity_poly.entity_id
_entity_poly.type
_entity_poly.pdbx_seq_one_letter_code
_entity_poly.pdbx_strand_id
1 'polypeptide(L)' 'MSDPGSLLQVRSKIWLEIGGEPVFGQGRDQLLRSIRGTGSINAAAKEMGIPTARRGAILTQWRSGWDTPW' A
#
# COMPACT_ATOMS: atom_id res chain seq x y z
N MET A 1 1.89 -36.27 -27.38
CA MET A 1 1.28 -34.93 -27.50
C MET A 1 1.16 -34.40 -26.09
N SER A 2 2.19 -33.70 -25.62
CA SER A 2 2.27 -33.21 -24.23
C SER A 2 1.74 -31.78 -24.21
N ASP A 3 0.74 -31.52 -23.39
CA ASP A 3 0.15 -30.20 -23.18
C ASP A 3 1.27 -29.22 -22.72
N PRO A 4 1.57 -28.16 -23.48
CA PRO A 4 2.66 -27.26 -23.14
C PRO A 4 2.27 -26.43 -21.93
N GLY A 5 2.64 -26.95 -20.76
CA GLY A 5 2.84 -26.20 -19.53
C GLY A 5 1.78 -25.16 -19.24
N SER A 6 0.80 -25.54 -18.42
CA SER A 6 0.22 -24.57 -17.48
C SER A 6 1.37 -23.99 -16.65
N LEU A 7 1.99 -22.92 -17.15
CA LEU A 7 3.08 -22.22 -16.48
C LEU A 7 2.53 -21.81 -15.11
N LEU A 8 3.15 -22.31 -14.05
CA LEU A 8 2.76 -21.98 -12.68
C LEU A 8 2.79 -20.45 -12.51
N GLN A 9 1.61 -19.85 -12.35
CA GLN A 9 1.44 -18.42 -12.10
C GLN A 9 1.32 -18.19 -10.59
N VAL A 10 2.44 -17.91 -9.93
CA VAL A 10 2.45 -17.60 -8.49
C VAL A 10 2.14 -16.12 -8.29
N ARG A 11 1.15 -15.80 -7.45
CA ARG A 11 0.86 -14.45 -6.98
C ARG A 11 0.91 -14.43 -5.46
N SER A 12 1.66 -13.50 -4.90
CA SER A 12 1.75 -13.29 -3.45
C SER A 12 1.48 -11.82 -3.11
N LYS A 13 0.77 -11.60 -2.00
CA LYS A 13 0.60 -10.29 -1.39
C LYS A 13 1.37 -10.28 -0.08
N ILE A 14 2.27 -9.32 0.08
CA ILE A 14 3.07 -9.15 1.30
C ILE A 14 2.56 -7.91 2.03
N TRP A 15 2.43 -8.03 3.35
CA TRP A 15 2.17 -6.93 4.27
C TRP A 15 3.26 -6.91 5.34
N LEU A 16 3.65 -5.71 5.75
CA LEU A 16 4.54 -5.50 6.88
C LEU A 16 3.69 -5.17 8.09
N GLU A 17 4.03 -5.79 9.22
CA GLU A 17 3.35 -5.61 10.49
C GLU A 17 4.35 -5.15 11.55
N ILE A 18 3.86 -4.34 12.48
CA ILE A 18 4.58 -3.97 13.70
C ILE A 18 3.64 -4.25 14.86
N GLY A 19 4.07 -5.08 15.81
CA GLY A 19 3.23 -5.47 16.95
C GLY A 19 1.95 -6.23 16.57
N GLY A 20 1.95 -6.94 15.43
CA GLY A 20 0.77 -7.65 14.92
C GLY A 20 -0.22 -6.75 14.14
N GLU A 21 0.09 -5.47 13.99
CA GLU A 21 -0.75 -4.52 13.26
C GLU A 21 -0.18 -4.23 11.86
N PRO A 22 -0.99 -4.30 10.78
CA PRO A 22 -0.51 -4.09 9.41
C PRO A 22 -0.20 -2.61 9.13
N VAL A 23 1.09 -2.30 9.04
CA VAL A 23 1.61 -0.94 8.80
C VAL A 23 1.88 -0.65 7.33
N PHE A 24 2.18 -1.67 6.51
CA PHE A 24 2.50 -1.48 5.10
C PHE A 24 1.98 -2.61 4.21
N GLY A 25 1.60 -2.31 2.97
CA GLY A 25 1.11 -3.29 2.00
C GLY A 25 0.85 -2.66 0.64
N GLN A 26 0.39 -3.45 -0.33
CA GLN A 26 0.26 -3.03 -1.74
C GLN A 26 -0.48 -1.69 -1.96
N GLY A 27 -1.56 -1.43 -1.20
CA GLY A 27 -2.29 -0.16 -1.31
C GLY A 27 -1.47 1.06 -0.90
N ARG A 28 -0.61 0.90 0.12
CA ARG A 28 0.29 1.96 0.60
C ARG A 28 1.51 2.12 -0.31
N ASP A 29 2.03 1.04 -0.89
CA ASP A 29 3.08 1.10 -1.93
C ASP A 29 2.60 1.87 -3.18
N GLN A 30 1.40 1.57 -3.69
CA GLN A 30 0.82 2.31 -4.82
C GLN A 30 0.65 3.80 -4.51
N LEU A 31 0.18 4.13 -3.30
CA LEU A 31 0.01 5.52 -2.88
C LEU A 31 1.36 6.25 -2.87
N LEU A 32 2.41 5.66 -2.29
CA LEU A 32 3.73 6.28 -2.27
C LEU A 32 4.32 6.46 -3.68
N ARG A 33 4.11 5.49 -4.58
CA ARG A 33 4.54 5.60 -5.98
C ARG A 33 3.82 6.74 -6.71
N SER A 34 2.52 6.87 -6.51
CA SER A 34 1.72 7.94 -7.10
C SER A 34 2.05 9.30 -6.48
N ILE A 35 2.35 9.38 -5.18
CA ILE A 35 2.88 10.60 -4.54
C ILE A 35 4.20 11.01 -5.18
N ARG A 36 5.12 10.06 -5.40
CA ARG A 36 6.40 10.34 -6.05
C ARG A 36 6.23 10.89 -7.47
N GLY A 37 5.23 10.42 -8.21
CA GLY A 37 4.94 10.90 -9.57
C GLY A 37 4.23 12.26 -9.60
N THR A 38 3.34 12.53 -8.64
CA THR A 38 2.50 13.73 -8.63
C THR A 38 3.07 14.88 -7.79
N GLY A 39 4.03 14.59 -6.90
CA GLY A 39 4.53 15.53 -5.89
C GLY A 39 3.51 15.91 -4.82
N SER A 40 2.32 15.28 -4.79
CA SER A 40 1.23 15.68 -3.92
C SER A 40 0.38 14.50 -3.45
N ILE A 41 0.21 14.39 -2.14
CA ILE A 41 -0.68 13.39 -1.50
C ILE A 41 -2.11 13.52 -2.00
N ASN A 42 -2.57 14.76 -2.20
CA ASN A 42 -3.95 15.01 -2.65
C ASN A 42 -4.16 14.62 -4.11
N ALA A 43 -3.17 14.90 -4.97
CA ALA A 43 -3.22 14.48 -6.37
C ALA A 43 -3.17 12.94 -6.49
N ALA A 44 -2.24 12.30 -5.77
CA ALA A 44 -2.09 10.85 -5.75
C ALA A 44 -3.34 10.12 -5.22
N ALA A 45 -3.94 10.61 -4.13
CA ALA A 45 -5.16 10.03 -3.59
C ALA A 45 -6.35 10.15 -4.55
N LYS A 46 -6.45 11.25 -5.30
CA LYS A 46 -7.47 11.44 -6.33
C LYS A 46 -7.25 10.50 -7.51
N GLU A 47 -6.01 10.35 -7.96
CA GLU A 47 -5.61 9.43 -9.03
C GLU A 47 -5.92 7.97 -8.67
N MET A 48 -5.71 7.59 -7.40
CA MET A 48 -6.01 6.27 -6.88
C MET A 48 -7.49 6.03 -6.52
N GLY A 49 -8.37 7.01 -6.70
CA GLY A 49 -9.78 6.90 -6.32
C GLY A 49 -10.00 6.73 -4.80
N ILE A 50 -9.05 7.16 -3.97
CA ILE A 50 -9.14 7.06 -2.51
C ILE A 50 -10.07 8.17 -1.99
N PRO A 51 -11.20 7.83 -1.32
CA PRO A 51 -12.10 8.83 -0.77
C PRO A 51 -11.41 9.73 0.26
N THR A 52 -11.74 11.03 0.27
CA THR A 52 -11.12 12.05 1.12
C THR A 52 -11.14 11.70 2.61
N ALA A 53 -12.21 11.08 3.10
CA ALA A 53 -12.34 10.63 4.49
C ALA A 53 -11.32 9.54 4.89
N ARG A 54 -10.82 8.77 3.92
CA ARG A 54 -9.88 7.66 4.14
C ARG A 54 -8.41 8.13 4.09
N ARG A 55 -8.14 9.33 3.56
CA ARG A 55 -6.78 9.94 3.51
C ARG A 55 -6.24 10.28 4.90
N GLY A 56 -7.09 10.85 5.75
CA GLY A 56 -6.73 11.20 7.13
C GLY A 56 -6.39 9.96 7.97
N ALA A 57 -7.19 8.91 7.86
CA ALA A 57 -6.97 7.65 8.59
C ALA A 57 -5.62 6.99 8.25
N ILE A 58 -5.21 7.00 6.98
CA ILE A 58 -3.91 6.44 6.55
C ILE A 58 -2.75 7.23 7.16
N LEU A 59 -2.83 8.56 7.19
CA LEU A 59 -1.82 9.43 7.81
C LEU A 59 -1.78 9.30 9.34
N THR A 60 -2.94 9.20 9.99
CA THR A 60 -3.03 9.05 11.45
C THR A 60 -2.50 7.68 11.92
N GLN A 61 -2.76 6.62 11.15
CA GLN A 61 -2.19 5.29 11.41
C GLN A 61 -0.67 5.26 11.21
N TRP A 62 -0.14 6.04 10.26
CA TRP A 62 1.30 6.18 10.08
C TRP A 62 1.95 6.86 11.29
N ARG A 63 1.42 7.98 11.78
CA ARG A 63 2.03 8.63 12.96
C ARG A 63 2.10 7.71 14.17
N SER A 64 1.03 6.98 14.47
CA SER A 64 1.00 6.08 15.63
C SER A 64 1.97 4.90 15.51
N GLY A 65 2.19 4.39 14.30
CA GLY A 65 3.15 3.32 14.04
C GLY A 65 4.61 3.77 13.96
N TRP A 66 4.92 5.04 13.66
CA TRP A 66 6.30 5.57 13.59
C TRP A 66 6.72 6.35 14.86
N ASP A 67 5.75 6.85 15.64
CA ASP A 67 5.96 7.49 16.95
C ASP A 67 6.13 6.44 18.08
N THR A 68 6.00 5.14 17.77
CA THR A 68 6.30 4.08 18.73
C THR A 68 7.82 3.88 18.80
N PRO A 69 8.46 4.11 19.96
CA PRO A 69 9.87 3.88 20.11
C PRO A 69 10.10 2.37 20.13
N TRP A 70 10.51 1.81 19.00
CA TRP A 70 11.38 0.64 19.03
C TRP A 70 12.82 1.09 19.32
#